data_AF-A0A1Y6G047-F1
#
_entry.id   AF-A0A1Y6G047-F1
#
_cell.length_a   1.000
_cell.length_b   1.000
_cell.length_c   1.000
_cell.angle_alpha   90.00
_cell.angle_beta   90.00
_cell.angle_gamma   90.00
#
_symmetry.space_group_name_H-M   'P 1'
#
loop_
_entity.id
_entity.type
_entity.pdbx_description
1 polymer ?
#
loop_
_entity_poly.entity_id
_entity_poly.type
_entity_poly.pdbx_seq_one_letter_code
_entity_poly.pdbx_strand_id
1 'polypeptide(L)' 'MRFLYKRPRMEHIQEELNTVMEVMVSDVFIYLDLFVFSLIFTMLLSSTLHSLAMSILFFFGCYSLFSCVYLFVFNRKVK' A
#
# COMPACT_ATOMS: atom_id res chain seq x y z
N MET A 1 -37.23 -5.22 26.56
CA MET A 1 -36.41 -6.22 25.83
C MET A 1 -36.65 -6.11 24.32
N ARG A 2 -35.86 -5.31 23.59
CA ARG A 2 -35.96 -5.20 22.11
C ARG A 2 -34.62 -4.92 21.40
N PHE A 3 -33.49 -5.21 22.06
CA PHE A 3 -32.15 -4.85 21.58
C PHE A 3 -31.36 -5.99 20.91
N LEU A 4 -32.00 -7.14 20.62
CA LEU A 4 -31.30 -8.31 20.06
C LEU A 4 -31.67 -8.67 18.61
N TYR A 5 -32.48 -7.86 17.91
CA TYR A 5 -33.11 -8.29 16.63
C TYR A 5 -32.51 -7.71 15.35
N LYS A 6 -31.28 -7.21 15.35
CA LYS A 6 -30.62 -6.73 14.11
C LYS A 6 -29.14 -7.10 14.04
N ARG A 7 -28.79 -8.37 14.28
CA ARG A 7 -27.50 -8.89 13.78
C ARG A 7 -27.66 -9.14 12.27
N PRO A 8 -27.01 -8.36 11.39
CA PRO A 8 -26.94 -8.70 9.97
C PRO A 8 -26.36 -10.12 9.84
N ARG A 9 -26.92 -10.92 8.91
CA ARG A 9 -26.48 -12.30 8.65
C ARG A 9 -24.97 -12.29 8.41
N MET A 10 -24.23 -13.06 9.21
CA MET A 10 -22.77 -13.08 9.15
C MET A 10 -22.24 -13.49 7.77
N GLU A 11 -23.03 -14.25 7.01
CA GLU A 11 -22.74 -14.69 5.64
C GLU A 11 -22.50 -13.51 4.68
N HIS A 12 -23.37 -12.49 4.69
CA HIS A 12 -23.21 -11.31 3.83
C HIS A 12 -22.00 -10.46 4.25
N ILE A 13 -21.71 -10.39 5.55
CA ILE A 13 -20.53 -9.66 6.04
C ILE A 13 -19.25 -10.37 5.60
N GLN A 14 -19.28 -11.70 5.54
CA GLN A 14 -18.13 -12.52 5.21
C GLN A 14 -17.80 -12.50 3.71
N GLU A 15 -18.79 -12.45 2.83
CA GLU A 15 -18.58 -12.23 1.38
C GLU A 15 -17.96 -10.85 1.09
N GLU A 16 -18.49 -9.80 1.72
CA GLU A 16 -17.93 -8.45 1.59
C GLU A 16 -16.49 -8.40 2.14
N LEU A 17 -16.22 -9.07 3.28
CA LEU A 17 -14.87 -9.14 3.84
C LEU A 17 -13.89 -9.90 2.93
N ASN A 18 -14.32 -10.99 2.30
CA ASN A 18 -13.50 -11.73 1.35
C ASN A 18 -13.20 -10.91 0.10
N THR A 19 -14.18 -10.16 -0.39
CA THR A 19 -13.98 -9.26 -1.53
C THR A 19 -12.97 -8.17 -1.18
N VAL A 20 -13.06 -7.57 0.01
CA VAL A 20 -12.08 -6.60 0.49
C VAL A 20 -10.69 -7.23 0.66
N MET A 21 -10.62 -8.46 1.15
CA MET A 21 -9.35 -9.18 1.34
C MET A 21 -8.66 -9.47 0.00
N GLU A 22 -9.43 -9.89 -1.01
CA GLU A 22 -8.92 -10.10 -2.37
C GLU A 22 -8.40 -8.78 -2.98
N VAL A 23 -9.13 -7.69 -2.78
CA VAL A 23 -8.73 -6.36 -3.24
C VAL A 23 -7.47 -5.86 -2.51
N MET A 24 -7.33 -6.14 -1.21
CA MET A 24 -6.13 -5.80 -0.43
C MET A 24 -4.88 -6.56 -0.87
N VAL A 25 -5.02 -7.75 -1.47
CA VAL A 25 -3.90 -8.54 -2.01
C VAL A 25 -3.53 -8.11 -3.43
N SER A 26 -4.33 -7.26 -4.06
CA SER A 26 -4.04 -6.76 -5.40
C SER A 26 -2.73 -5.96 -5.43
N ASP A 27 -1.91 -6.24 -6.44
CA ASP A 27 -0.65 -5.53 -6.70
C ASP A 27 -0.83 -4.01 -6.75
N VAL A 28 -2.02 -3.53 -7.17
CA VAL A 28 -2.35 -2.10 -7.27
C VAL A 28 -2.25 -1.40 -5.92
N PHE A 29 -2.76 -2.01 -4.84
CA PHE A 29 -2.69 -1.42 -3.50
C PHE A 29 -1.24 -1.38 -2.99
N ILE A 30 -0.44 -2.37 -3.36
CA ILE A 30 0.96 -2.43 -2.97
C ILE A 30 1.75 -1.29 -3.64
N TYR A 31 1.56 -1.05 -4.95
CA TYR A 31 2.19 0.10 -5.62
C TYR A 31 1.74 1.44 -5.04
N LEU A 32 0.46 1.55 -4.64
CA LEU A 32 -0.08 2.76 -3.99
C LEU A 32 0.59 2.99 -2.63
N ASP A 33 0.73 1.96 -1.82
CA ASP A 33 1.42 2.05 -0.53
C ASP A 33 2.89 2.44 -0.71
N LEU A 34 3.60 1.87 -1.70
CA LEU A 34 4.97 2.27 -2.05
C LEU A 34 5.06 3.75 -2.46
N PHE A 35 4.07 4.25 -3.19
CA PHE A 35 3.99 5.67 -3.56
C PHE A 35 3.83 6.57 -2.33
N VAL A 36 2.91 6.21 -1.41
CA VAL A 36 2.70 6.97 -0.17
C VAL A 36 3.95 6.93 0.72
N PHE A 37 4.59 5.77 0.87
CA PHE A 37 5.82 5.65 1.66
C PHE A 37 6.98 6.45 1.08
N SER A 38 7.20 6.37 -0.23
CA SER A 38 8.26 7.16 -0.89
C SER A 38 8.01 8.67 -0.75
N LEU A 39 6.75 9.10 -0.72
CA LEU A 39 6.38 10.50 -0.48
C LEU A 39 6.69 10.93 0.96
N ILE A 40 6.31 10.11 1.95
CA ILE A 40 6.61 10.36 3.36
C ILE A 40 8.13 10.43 3.59
N PHE A 41 8.89 9.47 3.05
CA PHE A 41 10.35 9.48 3.15
C PHE A 41 10.95 10.74 2.52
N THR A 42 10.44 11.16 1.37
CA THR A 42 10.89 12.38 0.70
C THR A 42 10.54 13.63 1.51
N MET A 43 9.38 13.69 2.16
CA MET A 43 9.00 14.81 3.04
C MET A 43 9.89 14.89 4.29
N LEU A 44 10.17 13.75 4.93
CA LEU A 44 11.06 13.69 6.09
C LEU A 44 12.49 14.14 5.72
N LEU A 45 12.97 13.73 4.54
CA LEU A 45 14.29 14.10 4.03
C LEU A 45 14.31 15.47 3.31
N SER A 46 13.15 16.09 3.07
CA SER A 46 13.04 17.39 2.42
C SER A 46 13.77 18.48 3.21
N SER A 47 13.73 18.40 4.54
CA SER A 47 14.46 19.31 5.44
C SER A 47 15.99 19.29 5.24
N THR A 48 16.53 18.20 4.70
CA THR A 48 17.96 18.00 4.46
C THR A 48 18.36 18.22 3.00
N LEU A 49 17.41 18.28 2.06
CA LEU A 49 17.68 18.50 0.64
C LEU A 49 17.47 19.98 0.28
N HIS A 50 18.56 20.67 -0.08
CA HIS A 50 18.58 22.11 -0.37
C HIS A 50 17.79 22.51 -1.65
N SER A 51 17.42 21.56 -2.51
CA SER A 51 16.77 21.83 -3.80
C SER A 51 15.61 20.88 -4.09
N LEU A 52 14.51 21.45 -4.61
CA LEU A 52 13.33 20.70 -5.06
C LEU A 52 13.64 19.70 -6.18
N ALA A 53 14.64 19.98 -7.02
CA ALA A 53 15.04 19.03 -8.06
C ALA A 53 15.65 17.75 -7.44
N MET A 54 16.40 17.88 -6.34
CA MET A 54 17.02 16.76 -5.65
C MET A 54 15.99 15.91 -4.90
N SER A 55 14.94 16.52 -4.35
CA SER A 55 13.85 15.78 -3.70
C SER A 55 13.04 14.96 -4.70
N ILE A 56 12.76 15.49 -5.90
CA ILE A 56 12.07 14.75 -6.96
C ILE A 56 12.93 13.57 -7.46
N LEU A 57 14.22 13.78 -7.70
CA LEU A 57 15.13 12.70 -8.09
C LEU A 57 15.24 11.62 -7.00
N PHE A 58 15.33 12.03 -5.74
CA PHE A 58 15.35 11.10 -4.61
C PHE A 58 14.04 10.29 -4.51
N PHE A 59 12.90 10.94 -4.70
CA PHE A 59 11.59 10.28 -4.73
C PHE A 59 11.52 9.18 -5.80
N PHE A 60 11.89 9.49 -7.04
CA PHE A 60 11.92 8.49 -8.12
C PHE A 60 12.94 7.38 -7.85
N GLY A 61 14.10 7.71 -7.29
CA GLY A 61 15.11 6.73 -6.90
C GLY A 61 14.58 5.73 -5.88
N CYS A 62 14.03 6.23 -4.76
CA CYS A 62 13.43 5.40 -3.73
C CYS A 62 12.26 4.58 -4.26
N TYR A 63 11.35 5.18 -5.03
CA TYR A 63 10.23 4.46 -5.63
C TYR A 63 10.70 3.31 -6.54
N SER A 64 11.71 3.55 -7.38
CA SER A 64 12.28 2.52 -8.26
C SER A 64 12.96 1.39 -7.49
N LEU A 65 13.69 1.72 -6.41
CA LEU A 65 14.39 0.74 -5.58
C LEU A 65 13.40 -0.15 -4.83
N PHE A 66 12.40 0.44 -4.17
CA PHE A 66 11.38 -0.33 -3.46
C PHE A 66 10.52 -1.16 -4.42
N SER A 67 10.21 -0.62 -5.61
CA SER A 67 9.49 -1.37 -6.64
C SER A 67 10.32 -2.55 -7.18
N CYS A 68 11.63 -2.38 -7.38
CA CYS A 68 12.53 -3.45 -7.79
C CYS A 68 12.66 -4.54 -6.72
N VAL A 69 12.78 -4.15 -5.44
CA VAL A 69 12.77 -5.08 -4.30
C VAL A 69 11.46 -5.87 -4.26
N TYR A 70 10.32 -5.20 -4.45
CA TYR A 70 9.02 -5.86 -4.51
C TYR A 70 8.97 -6.91 -5.62
N LEU A 71 9.32 -6.54 -6.85
CA LEU A 71 9.35 -7.46 -7.99
C LEU A 71 10.30 -8.63 -7.77
N PHE A 72 11.48 -8.40 -7.17
CA PHE A 72 12.43 -9.45 -6.88
C PHE A 72 11.92 -10.44 -5.83
N VAL A 73 11.33 -9.94 -4.74
CA VAL A 73 10.78 -10.78 -3.67
C VAL A 73 9.55 -11.55 -4.16
N PHE A 74 8.66 -10.90 -4.91
CA PHE A 74 7.44 -11.52 -5.41
C PHE A 74 7.73 -12.53 -6.52
N ASN A 75 8.61 -12.21 -7.49
CA ASN A 75 9.05 -13.20 -8.50
C ASN A 75 9.73 -14.42 -7.88
N ARG A 76 10.38 -14.28 -6.72
CA ARG A 76 10.95 -15.43 -5.98
C ARG A 76 9.90 -16.30 -5.31
N LYS A 77 8.71 -15.78 -5.00
CA LYS A 77 7.63 -16.54 -4.35
C LYS A 77 6.72 -17.25 -5.35
N VAL A 78 6.78 -16.89 -6.63
CA VAL A 78 5.98 -17.49 -7.71
C VAL A 78 6.68 -18.71 -8.36
N LYS A 79 7.96 -18.96 -8.05
CA LYS A 79 8.67 -20.19 -8.41
C LYS A 79 8.63 -21.22 -7.29
#